data_AF-X0ZAE9-F1
#
_entry.id   AF-X0ZAE9-F1
#
_cell.length_a   1.000
_cell.length_b   1.000
_cell.length_c   1.000
_cell.angle_alpha   90.00
_cell.angle_beta   90.00
_cell.angle_gamma   90.00
#
_symmetry.space_group_name_H-M   'P 1'
#
loop_
_entity.id
_entity.type
_entity.pdbx_description
1 polymer ?
#
loop_
_entity_poly.entity_id
_entity_poly.type
_entity_poly.pdbx_seq_one_letter_code
_entity_poly.pdbx_strand_id
1 'polypeptide(L)'
;REHLVTDEISIGDYVLSGGELAAMVVVDAVVRLLPGVLGSEISTLDDSHSTGLLEYPQYTRPALYKGWSVPEVLLSGNHAQIAKWRREQAIIRTLERRPELLDKANLNLEERRLVNRLSTSPPI
;
A
#
# COMPACT_ATOMS: atom_id res chain seq x y z
N ARG A 1 8.36 -12.10 33.94
CA ARG A 1 8.57 -12.05 32.47
C ARG A 1 9.37 -13.27 32.00
N GLU A 2 10.46 -13.65 32.67
CA GLU A 2 11.38 -14.73 32.26
C GLU A 2 10.84 -16.17 32.18
N HIS A 3 9.61 -16.45 32.61
CA HIS A 3 9.09 -17.83 32.64
C HIS A 3 7.87 -18.10 31.77
N LEU A 4 7.19 -17.06 31.26
CA LEU A 4 5.92 -17.21 30.53
C LEU A 4 5.82 -16.37 29.25
N VAL A 5 6.65 -15.35 29.07
CA VAL A 5 6.64 -14.54 27.85
C VAL A 5 7.47 -15.26 26.80
N THR A 6 6.88 -15.56 25.65
CA THR A 6 7.57 -16.21 24.52
C THR A 6 8.15 -15.19 23.54
N ASP A 7 7.42 -14.10 23.30
CA ASP A 7 7.74 -13.11 22.28
C ASP A 7 7.47 -11.70 22.81
N GLU A 8 8.30 -10.75 22.38
CA GLU A 8 8.09 -9.32 22.59
C GLU A 8 7.88 -8.66 21.22
N ILE A 9 6.74 -7.98 21.05
CA ILE A 9 6.36 -7.35 19.78
C ILE A 9 6.23 -5.85 20.01
N SER A 10 6.90 -5.07 19.15
CA SER A 10 6.68 -3.63 19.02
C SER A 10 5.85 -3.34 17.77
N ILE A 11 4.94 -2.37 17.85
CA ILE A 11 4.15 -1.87 16.70
C ILE A 11 4.75 -0.58 16.10
N GLY A 12 5.89 -0.13 16.60
CA GLY A 12 6.65 0.99 16.03
C GLY A 12 7.57 1.69 17.05
N ASP A 13 8.41 2.58 16.54
CA ASP A 13 9.45 3.28 17.31
C ASP A 13 8.89 4.51 18.07
N TYR A 14 7.99 4.25 19.02
CA TYR A 14 7.37 5.26 19.89
C TYR A 14 6.88 4.64 21.20
N VAL A 15 6.58 5.46 22.21
CA VAL A 15 6.15 5.00 23.54
C VAL A 15 4.66 5.28 23.74
N LEU A 16 3.93 4.28 24.23
CA LEU A 16 2.53 4.39 24.66
C LEU A 16 2.42 4.24 26.18
N SER A 17 1.31 4.70 26.76
CA SER A 17 1.04 4.58 28.20
C SER A 17 0.76 3.15 28.66
N GLY A 18 0.39 2.26 27.74
CA GLY A 18 0.03 0.86 27.99
C GLY A 18 0.06 0.02 26.71
N GLY A 19 -0.10 -1.29 26.85
CA GLY A 19 0.00 -2.27 25.76
C GLY A 19 -1.32 -2.57 25.03
N GLU A 20 -2.45 -2.03 25.49
CA GLU A 20 -3.78 -2.36 25.02
C GLU A 20 -3.99 -1.99 23.54
N LEU A 21 -3.54 -0.80 23.13
CA LEU A 21 -3.59 -0.37 21.74
C LEU A 21 -2.71 -1.28 20.85
N ALA A 22 -1.51 -1.64 21.33
CA ALA A 22 -0.63 -2.55 20.59
C ALA A 22 -1.25 -3.93 20.41
N ALA A 23 -1.88 -4.47 21.46
CA ALA A 23 -2.62 -5.73 21.38
C ALA A 23 -3.77 -5.66 20.37
N MET A 24 -4.55 -4.58 20.37
CA MET A 24 -5.65 -4.40 19.39
C MET A 24 -5.14 -4.28 17.95
N VAL A 25 -4.02 -3.59 17.72
CA VAL A 25 -3.40 -3.52 16.38
C VAL A 25 -2.98 -4.90 15.89
N VAL A 26 -2.35 -5.71 16.76
CA VAL A 26 -1.96 -7.09 16.40
C VAL A 26 -3.18 -7.96 16.12
N VAL A 27 -4.22 -7.88 16.96
CA VAL A 27 -5.47 -8.63 16.74
C VAL A 27 -6.11 -8.25 15.42
N ASP A 28 -6.26 -6.96 15.11
CA ASP A 28 -6.85 -6.49 13.84
C ASP A 28 -6.05 -6.99 12.63
N ALA A 29 -4.72 -6.80 12.65
CA ALA A 29 -3.85 -7.21 11.54
C ALA A 29 -3.88 -8.73 11.27
N VAL A 30 -3.93 -9.56 12.33
CA VAL A 30 -3.95 -11.02 12.21
C VAL A 30 -5.34 -11.54 11.84
N VAL A 31 -6.40 -11.03 12.47
CA VAL A 31 -7.77 -11.51 12.23
C VAL A 31 -8.22 -11.25 10.79
N ARG A 32 -7.77 -10.15 10.17
CA ARG A 32 -8.04 -9.87 8.74
C ARG A 32 -7.53 -10.98 7.80
N LEU A 33 -6.55 -11.78 8.20
CA LEU A 33 -6.00 -12.87 7.40
C LEU A 33 -6.81 -14.18 7.53
N LEU A 34 -7.79 -14.24 8.45
CA LEU A 34 -8.62 -15.42 8.63
C LEU A 34 -9.68 -15.53 7.53
N PRO A 35 -9.93 -16.75 6.99
CA PRO A 35 -10.98 -16.96 5.99
C PRO A 35 -12.35 -16.48 6.46
N GLY A 36 -13.07 -15.78 5.58
CA GLY A 36 -14.44 -15.30 5.85
C GLY A 36 -14.53 -14.01 6.67
N VAL A 37 -13.41 -13.46 7.16
CA VAL A 37 -13.42 -12.15 7.85
C VAL A 37 -13.51 -11.00 6.84
N LEU A 38 -12.73 -11.08 5.77
CA LEU A 38 -12.81 -10.11 4.68
C LEU A 38 -13.83 -10.61 3.63
N GLY A 39 -14.77 -9.74 3.27
CA GLY A 39 -15.86 -10.10 2.34
C GLY A 39 -15.37 -10.51 0.95
N SER A 40 -14.17 -10.08 0.54
CA SER A 40 -13.51 -10.53 -0.68
C SER A 40 -12.05 -10.88 -0.42
N GLU A 41 -11.66 -12.12 -0.74
CA GLU A 41 -10.29 -12.64 -0.58
C GLU A 41 -9.25 -11.88 -1.42
N ILE A 42 -9.69 -11.20 -2.49
CA ILE A 42 -8.82 -10.42 -3.37
C ILE A 42 -8.32 -9.14 -2.69
N SER A 43 -9.06 -8.60 -1.70
CA SER A 43 -8.72 -7.30 -1.11
C SER A 43 -7.35 -7.28 -0.42
N THR A 44 -6.89 -8.42 0.12
CA THR A 44 -5.57 -8.49 0.76
C THR A 44 -4.41 -8.51 -0.23
N LEU A 45 -4.66 -8.85 -1.50
CA LEU A 45 -3.62 -8.94 -2.54
C LEU A 45 -3.18 -7.56 -3.05
N ASP A 46 -4.06 -6.56 -2.95
CA ASP A 46 -3.80 -5.19 -3.40
C ASP A 46 -3.47 -4.23 -2.25
N ASP A 47 -3.52 -4.70 -0.98
CA ASP A 47 -3.18 -3.92 0.20
C ASP A 47 -1.71 -3.46 0.16
N SER A 48 -1.43 -2.31 0.79
CA SER A 48 -0.05 -1.86 0.97
C SER A 48 0.81 -2.94 1.65
N HIS A 49 2.07 -3.03 1.25
CA HIS A 49 3.07 -4.01 1.72
C HIS A 49 2.87 -5.47 1.26
N SER A 50 1.72 -5.85 0.68
CA SER A 50 1.50 -7.20 0.15
C SER A 50 2.49 -7.57 -0.98
N THR A 51 2.78 -6.63 -1.88
CA THR A 51 3.75 -6.81 -2.98
C THR A 51 5.05 -6.01 -2.79
N GLY A 52 5.32 -5.52 -1.58
CA GLY A 52 6.42 -4.58 -1.32
C GLY A 52 6.21 -3.17 -1.87
N LEU A 53 4.99 -2.82 -2.30
CA LEU A 53 4.62 -1.48 -2.74
C LEU A 53 3.53 -0.89 -1.84
N LEU A 54 3.41 0.43 -1.83
CA LEU A 54 2.24 1.14 -1.32
C LEU A 54 1.08 1.03 -2.32
N GLU A 55 -0.15 1.05 -1.82
CA GLU A 55 -1.35 1.02 -2.64
C GLU A 55 -1.50 2.30 -3.50
N TYR A 56 -2.12 2.13 -4.67
CA TYR A 56 -2.44 3.22 -5.60
C TYR A 56 -3.55 4.15 -5.07
N PRO A 57 -3.66 5.39 -5.57
CA PRO A 57 -4.73 6.29 -5.15
C PRO A 57 -6.11 5.79 -5.61
N GLN A 58 -7.07 5.82 -4.69
CA GLN A 58 -8.45 5.42 -4.92
C GLN A 58 -9.34 6.63 -5.20
N TYR A 59 -10.28 6.47 -6.12
CA TYR A 59 -11.25 7.50 -6.51
C TYR A 59 -12.66 6.94 -6.42
N THR A 60 -13.60 7.80 -6.05
CA THR A 60 -15.03 7.45 -6.01
C THR A 60 -15.85 8.62 -6.54
N ARG A 61 -17.16 8.42 -6.66
CA ARG A 61 -18.08 9.46 -7.13
C ARG A 61 -18.05 10.69 -6.21
N PRO A 62 -18.23 11.92 -6.75
CA PRO A 62 -18.45 12.25 -8.16
C PRO A 62 -17.15 12.36 -8.99
N ALA A 63 -17.26 12.28 -10.32
CA ALA A 63 -16.11 12.32 -11.24
C ALA A 63 -15.36 13.67 -11.25
N LEU A 64 -16.03 14.76 -10.86
CA LEU A 64 -15.45 16.08 -10.66
C LEU A 64 -15.81 16.56 -9.27
N TYR A 65 -14.80 16.80 -8.44
CA TYR A 65 -14.98 17.31 -7.08
C TYR A 65 -14.11 18.54 -6.87
N LYS A 66 -14.73 19.70 -6.62
CA LYS A 66 -14.04 20.99 -6.42
C LYS A 66 -13.05 21.35 -7.55
N GLY A 67 -13.36 20.98 -8.78
CA GLY A 67 -12.48 21.21 -9.94
C GLY A 67 -11.40 20.14 -10.14
N TRP A 68 -11.28 19.15 -9.26
CA TRP A 68 -10.39 18.00 -9.43
C TRP A 68 -11.13 16.86 -10.12
N SER A 69 -10.63 16.44 -11.28
CA SER A 69 -11.19 15.34 -12.06
C SER A 69 -10.56 14.00 -11.66
N VAL A 70 -11.39 12.95 -11.71
CA VAL A 70 -10.90 11.57 -11.71
C VAL A 70 -10.08 11.34 -12.99
N PRO A 71 -8.93 10.68 -12.93
CA PRO A 71 -8.14 10.33 -14.11
C PRO A 71 -8.99 9.63 -15.18
N GLU A 72 -8.92 10.10 -16.44
CA GLU A 72 -9.76 9.60 -17.52
C GLU A 72 -9.63 8.08 -17.75
N VAL A 73 -8.43 7.53 -17.53
CA VAL A 73 -8.17 6.08 -17.61
C VAL A 73 -9.08 5.29 -16.66
N LEU A 74 -9.42 5.82 -15.49
CA LEU A 74 -10.32 5.18 -14.52
C LEU A 74 -11.79 5.25 -14.96
N LEU A 75 -12.13 6.15 -15.89
CA LEU A 75 -13.47 6.30 -16.46
C LEU A 75 -13.62 5.52 -17.78
N SER A 76 -12.53 4.99 -18.33
CA SER A 76 -12.50 4.37 -19.66
C SER A 76 -13.16 2.98 -19.75
N GLY A 77 -13.33 2.29 -18.61
CA GLY A 77 -13.75 0.88 -18.59
C GLY A 77 -12.69 -0.11 -19.12
N ASN A 78 -11.52 0.36 -19.54
CA ASN A 78 -10.44 -0.49 -20.04
C ASN A 78 -9.65 -1.09 -18.87
N HIS A 79 -10.04 -2.29 -18.44
CA HIS A 79 -9.42 -2.99 -17.32
C HIS A 79 -7.90 -3.13 -17.42
N ALA A 80 -7.36 -3.37 -18.62
CA ALA A 80 -5.92 -3.51 -18.82
C ALA A 80 -5.17 -2.19 -18.61
N GLN A 81 -5.71 -1.08 -19.14
CA GLN A 81 -5.13 0.24 -18.92
C GLN A 81 -5.26 0.70 -17.46
N ILE A 82 -6.39 0.39 -16.82
CA ILE A 82 -6.61 0.67 -15.40
C ILE A 82 -5.62 -0.09 -14.53
N ALA A 83 -5.42 -1.39 -14.77
CA ALA A 83 -4.46 -2.20 -14.01
C ALA A 83 -3.03 -1.68 -14.18
N LYS A 84 -2.63 -1.33 -15.42
CA LYS A 84 -1.33 -0.72 -15.69
C LYS A 84 -1.15 0.60 -14.95
N TRP A 85 -2.15 1.48 -15.02
CA TRP A 85 -2.11 2.78 -14.33
C TRP A 85 -2.03 2.61 -12.82
N ARG A 86 -2.82 1.70 -12.23
CA ARG A 86 -2.77 1.40 -10.79
C ARG A 86 -1.38 0.95 -10.36
N ARG A 87 -0.77 0.03 -11.12
CA ARG A 87 0.59 -0.46 -10.86
C ARG A 87 1.63 0.66 -10.94
N GLU A 88 1.57 1.51 -11.97
CA GLU A 88 2.47 2.66 -12.11
C GLU A 88 2.32 3.64 -10.94
N GLN A 89 1.09 3.97 -10.53
CA GLN A 89 0.84 4.88 -9.40
C GLN A 89 1.30 4.30 -8.06
N ALA A 90 1.15 2.99 -7.83
CA ALA A 90 1.69 2.31 -6.66
C ALA A 90 3.22 2.48 -6.58
N ILE A 91 3.93 2.31 -7.70
CA ILE A 91 5.38 2.50 -7.79
C ILE A 91 5.76 3.95 -7.53
N ILE A 92 5.10 4.92 -8.20
CA ILE A 92 5.36 6.35 -8.03
C ILE A 92 5.19 6.76 -6.57
N ARG A 93 4.07 6.39 -5.95
CA ARG A 93 3.79 6.72 -4.55
C ARG A 93 4.78 6.06 -3.59
N THR A 94 5.22 4.85 -3.88
CA THR A 94 6.26 4.16 -3.10
C THR A 94 7.59 4.89 -3.21
N LEU A 95 8.01 5.28 -4.42
CA LEU A 95 9.23 6.06 -4.64
C LEU A 95 9.21 7.39 -3.88
N GLU A 96 8.09 8.11 -3.90
CA GLU A 96 7.95 9.42 -3.26
C GLU A 96 7.96 9.33 -1.72
N ARG A 97 7.34 8.30 -1.15
CA ARG A 97 7.04 8.27 0.30
C ARG A 97 7.87 7.28 1.09
N ARG A 98 8.23 6.14 0.48
CA ARG A 98 8.89 4.99 1.11
C ARG A 98 9.84 4.33 0.10
N PRO A 99 10.84 5.07 -0.44
CA PRO A 99 11.71 4.59 -1.50
C PRO A 99 12.44 3.29 -1.14
N GLU A 100 12.74 3.08 0.14
CA GLU A 100 13.42 1.87 0.64
C GLU A 100 12.57 0.59 0.50
N LEU A 101 11.26 0.69 0.27
CA LEU A 101 10.42 -0.48 -0.04
C LEU A 101 10.68 -1.01 -1.45
N LEU A 102 11.16 -0.16 -2.38
CA LEU A 102 11.43 -0.56 -3.76
C LEU A 102 12.54 -1.62 -3.87
N ASP A 103 13.46 -1.67 -2.91
CA ASP A 103 14.52 -2.68 -2.85
C ASP A 103 13.97 -4.10 -2.69
N LYS A 104 12.80 -4.22 -2.05
CA LYS A 104 12.12 -5.49 -1.80
C LYS A 104 11.01 -5.77 -2.82
N ALA A 105 10.61 -4.77 -3.60
CA ALA A 105 9.55 -4.91 -4.59
C ALA A 105 10.03 -5.72 -5.80
N ASN A 106 9.22 -6.70 -6.23
CA ASN A 106 9.50 -7.45 -7.46
C ASN A 106 9.12 -6.60 -8.68
N LEU A 107 10.04 -5.73 -9.10
CA LEU A 107 9.87 -4.85 -10.27
C LEU A 107 10.40 -5.50 -11.54
N ASN A 108 9.61 -5.46 -12.61
CA ASN A 108 10.05 -5.84 -13.95
C ASN A 108 10.96 -4.75 -14.58
N LEU A 109 11.52 -5.05 -15.76
CA LEU A 109 12.47 -4.14 -16.43
C LEU A 109 11.87 -2.76 -16.75
N GLU A 110 10.62 -2.71 -17.20
CA GLU A 110 9.94 -1.45 -17.53
C GLU A 110 9.65 -0.62 -16.27
N GLU A 111 9.23 -1.27 -15.19
CA GLU A 111 8.99 -0.63 -13.89
C GLU A 111 10.29 -0.06 -13.29
N ARG A 112 11.41 -0.79 -13.40
CA ARG A 112 12.74 -0.28 -12.99
C ARG A 112 13.17 0.92 -13.81
N ARG A 113 12.90 0.92 -15.12
CA ARG A 113 13.16 2.07 -16.00
C ARG A 113 12.30 3.27 -15.61
N LEU A 114 11.04 3.06 -15.23
CA LEU A 114 10.16 4.11 -14.71
C LEU A 114 10.74 4.74 -13.43
N VAL A 115 11.11 3.92 -12.45
CA VAL A 115 11.73 4.39 -11.20
C VAL A 115 12.98 5.22 -11.50
N ASN A 116 13.91 4.69 -12.30
CA ASN A 116 15.15 5.40 -12.64
C ASN A 116 14.88 6.75 -13.29
N ARG A 117 13.91 6.82 -14.22
CA ARG A 117 13.54 8.07 -14.91
C ARG A 117 13.04 9.12 -13.91
N LEU A 118 12.15 8.72 -13.00
CA LEU A 118 11.55 9.62 -12.02
C LEU A 118 12.56 10.06 -10.95
N SER A 119 13.46 9.18 -10.51
CA SER A 119 14.52 9.53 -9.55
C SER A 119 15.53 10.52 -10.11
N THR A 120 15.71 10.59 -11.43
CA THR A 120 16.61 11.53 -12.10
C THR A 120 15.99 12.88 -12.47
N SER A 121 14.66 13.01 -12.38
CA SER A 121 13.97 14.28 -12.60
C SER A 121 13.94 15.08 -11.30
N PRO A 122 14.22 16.40 -11.32
CA PRO A 122 14.10 17.23 -10.13
C PRO A 122 12.64 17.19 -9.62
N PRO A 123 12.42 17.26 -8.30
CA PRO A 123 11.06 17.28 -7.76
C PRO A 123 10.30 18.49 -8.33
N ILE A 124 9.07 18.24 -8.79
CA ILE A 124 8.12 19.27 -9.25
C ILE A 124 7.68 20.12 -8.06
#